data_AF-A0A537W0E6-F1
#
_entry.id   AF-A0A537W0E6-F1
#
_cell.length_a   1.000
_cell.length_b   1.000
_cell.length_c   1.000
_cell.angle_alpha   90.00
_cell.angle_beta   90.00
_cell.angle_gamma   90.00
#
_symmetry.space_group_name_H-M   'P 1'
#
loop_
_entity.id
_entity.type
_entity.pdbx_description
1 polymer ?
#
loop_
_entity_poly.entity_id
_entity_poly.type
_entity_poly.pdbx_seq_one_letter_code
_entity_poly.pdbx_strand_id
1 'polypeptide(L)'
;MRAVLLTALCVHLASCALLVGAFFMLLLAGPARAATACQWDRTLVRWSRLLVIVAIGSGIVWLLVRTAVFENRPRAALEARAVWHAVLDTWPGLVWLARHGLLVVLGTFLAMRASVVERRNWIAARGEALVLATVALVSAVAVDVVHLLGTGVWLGGLVALALLLRATSREAGADARPYAVLAARRFSRAALIAMLLLMASGALNAIAQVESLAGLAGTVHGRLLLAKLAVLVPILAIAAVNRTRILPALSGPSATVGRPAMRRLATFAAVEAILALVMLVLAAAMTLTTPARHAEPVWPLPFRLSLDTWLDVPATRWRVLLGSQLAMAGLVALIASLVVRRRRAPVLAGALTLVALGAGVGLPPLVVDAYPTTYKRPLVTYHAGSIASGMTTYREHCAACHGATGTGDGRPLPDLRSAPTSRRHAGEIYWLVRHGTPGHGMPAFESRLSEAQHWHVINFIRALGAAADYRGRRMVLLVLYTLPESRARMTELARNYDMLSVIGVEVIAVPTRFSSEPIAELGASPPVLFPVVTDGNTDIVETYRMFASGPHAELLIDRQGYIRAIWRDDGGGMPEAAALSRQVEKLNEEKSPPPFPDDHVH
;
A
#
# COMPACT_ATOMS: atom_id res chain seq x y z
N MET A 1 -20.23 -6.85 -19.71
CA MET A 1 -19.34 -5.71 -20.09
C MET A 1 -17.95 -5.79 -19.44
N ARG A 2 -17.82 -5.92 -18.11
CA ARG A 2 -16.49 -6.01 -17.43
C ARG A 2 -15.60 -7.15 -17.94
N ALA A 3 -16.15 -8.35 -18.17
CA ALA A 3 -15.40 -9.47 -18.73
C ALA A 3 -14.87 -9.18 -20.13
N VAL A 4 -15.70 -8.59 -21.01
CA VAL A 4 -15.31 -8.19 -22.37
C VAL A 4 -14.21 -7.11 -22.33
N LEU A 5 -14.32 -6.14 -21.42
CA LEU A 5 -13.31 -5.10 -21.22
C LEU A 5 -11.96 -5.70 -20.81
N LEU A 6 -11.97 -6.66 -19.87
CA LEU A 6 -10.77 -7.37 -19.43
C LEU A 6 -10.16 -8.18 -20.58
N THR A 7 -10.97 -8.97 -21.31
CA THR A 7 -10.49 -9.78 -22.43
C THR A 7 -9.87 -8.90 -23.52
N ALA A 8 -10.53 -7.81 -23.91
CA ALA A 8 -10.03 -6.88 -24.91
C ALA A 8 -8.70 -6.24 -24.48
N LEU A 9 -8.59 -5.81 -23.21
CA LEU A 9 -7.35 -5.27 -22.65
C LEU A 9 -6.22 -6.30 -22.65
N CYS A 10 -6.50 -7.53 -22.19
CA CYS A 10 -5.52 -8.62 -22.15
C CYS A 10 -5.00 -8.95 -23.55
N VAL A 11 -5.90 -9.09 -24.54
CA VAL A 11 -5.52 -9.40 -25.92
C VAL A 11 -4.69 -8.26 -26.52
N HIS A 12 -5.08 -7.00 -26.27
CA HIS A 12 -4.33 -5.83 -26.74
C HIS A 12 -2.92 -5.79 -26.15
N LEU A 13 -2.78 -5.86 -24.81
CA LEU A 13 -1.49 -5.82 -24.13
C LEU A 13 -0.61 -7.01 -24.51
N ALA A 14 -1.16 -8.22 -24.60
CA ALA A 14 -0.43 -9.40 -25.04
C ALA A 14 0.08 -9.24 -26.47
N SER A 15 -0.75 -8.74 -27.40
CA SER A 15 -0.35 -8.54 -28.79
C SER A 15 0.78 -7.52 -28.92
N CYS A 16 0.69 -6.39 -28.21
CA CYS A 16 1.75 -5.38 -28.18
C CYS A 16 3.05 -5.92 -27.54
N ALA A 17 2.95 -6.66 -26.44
CA ALA A 17 4.11 -7.29 -25.79
C ALA A 17 4.79 -8.32 -26.71
N LEU A 18 4.01 -9.13 -27.43
CA LEU A 18 4.52 -10.10 -28.40
C LEU A 18 5.22 -9.41 -29.59
N LEU A 19 4.71 -8.27 -30.08
CA LEU A 19 5.35 -7.48 -31.13
C LEU A 19 6.73 -6.98 -30.69
N VAL A 20 6.81 -6.36 -29.51
CA VAL A 20 8.08 -5.88 -28.95
C VAL A 20 9.07 -7.03 -28.81
N GLY A 21 8.66 -8.12 -28.19
CA GLY A 21 9.56 -9.25 -27.94
C GLY A 21 9.98 -9.99 -29.22
N ALA A 22 9.13 -10.04 -30.26
CA ALA A 22 9.50 -10.63 -31.54
C ALA A 22 10.65 -9.87 -32.22
N PHE A 23 10.54 -8.55 -32.38
CA PHE A 23 11.58 -7.75 -33.01
C PHE A 23 12.83 -7.60 -32.14
N PHE A 24 12.66 -7.52 -30.81
CA PHE A 24 13.77 -7.59 -29.86
C PHE A 24 14.55 -8.89 -30.03
N MET A 25 13.86 -10.04 -30.09
CA MET A 25 14.51 -11.34 -30.20
C MET A 25 15.19 -11.54 -31.56
N LEU A 26 14.62 -11.03 -32.65
CA LEU A 26 15.27 -11.02 -33.96
C LEU A 26 16.61 -10.26 -33.88
N LEU A 27 16.59 -9.01 -33.40
CA LEU A 27 17.80 -8.19 -33.26
C LEU A 27 18.85 -8.84 -32.33
N LEU A 28 18.39 -9.43 -31.23
CA LEU A 28 19.26 -10.07 -30.24
C LEU A 28 19.96 -11.32 -30.82
N ALA A 29 19.24 -12.15 -31.59
CA ALA A 29 19.81 -13.31 -32.26
C ALA A 29 20.73 -12.90 -33.42
N GLY A 30 20.42 -11.80 -34.10
CA GLY A 30 21.15 -11.30 -35.27
C GLY A 30 20.72 -11.97 -36.58
N PRO A 31 21.30 -11.56 -37.71
CA PRO A 31 20.88 -12.01 -39.04
C PRO A 31 21.08 -13.53 -39.22
N ALA A 32 20.01 -14.20 -39.65
CA ALA A 32 20.01 -15.63 -39.91
C ALA A 32 20.77 -15.97 -41.21
N ARG A 33 21.52 -17.08 -41.19
CA ARG A 33 22.17 -17.66 -42.37
C ARG A 33 21.68 -19.07 -42.70
N ALA A 34 21.30 -19.83 -41.66
CA ALA A 34 20.74 -21.18 -41.79
C ALA A 34 19.29 -21.12 -42.31
N ALA A 35 18.90 -22.10 -43.14
CA ALA A 35 17.58 -22.12 -43.78
C ALA A 35 16.44 -22.13 -42.75
N THR A 36 16.59 -22.93 -41.68
CA THR A 36 15.61 -22.99 -40.58
C THR A 36 15.51 -21.66 -39.82
N ALA A 37 16.63 -20.97 -39.59
CA ALA A 37 16.63 -19.67 -38.93
C ALA A 37 15.99 -18.58 -39.81
N CYS A 38 16.22 -18.61 -41.13
CA CYS A 38 15.56 -17.73 -42.08
C CYS A 38 14.05 -18.00 -42.19
N GLN A 39 13.61 -19.26 -42.05
CA GLN A 39 12.20 -19.61 -41.98
C GLN A 39 11.56 -19.08 -40.68
N TRP A 40 12.26 -19.20 -39.54
CA TRP A 40 11.83 -18.65 -38.27
C TRP A 40 11.67 -17.12 -38.32
N ASP A 41 12.64 -16.39 -38.87
CA ASP A 41 12.56 -14.94 -39.08
C ASP A 41 11.31 -14.56 -39.90
N ARG A 42 11.14 -15.17 -41.08
CA ARG A 42 9.97 -14.94 -41.93
C ARG A 42 8.65 -15.27 -41.24
N THR A 43 8.63 -16.31 -40.43
CA THR A 43 7.44 -16.71 -39.66
C THR A 43 7.09 -15.66 -38.62
N LEU A 44 8.07 -15.17 -37.84
CA LEU A 44 7.84 -14.12 -36.87
C LEU A 44 7.31 -12.85 -37.52
N VAL A 45 7.89 -12.40 -38.63
CA VAL A 45 7.40 -11.21 -39.34
C VAL A 45 5.98 -11.40 -39.87
N ARG A 46 5.66 -12.57 -40.42
CA ARG A 46 4.30 -12.89 -40.89
C ARG A 46 3.30 -12.86 -39.73
N TRP A 47 3.67 -13.42 -38.58
CA TRP A 47 2.83 -13.41 -37.38
C TRP A 47 2.69 -12.00 -36.80
N SER A 48 3.73 -11.18 -36.84
CA SER A 48 3.67 -9.77 -36.43
C SER A 48 2.63 -8.98 -37.22
N ARG A 49 2.44 -9.25 -38.52
CA ARG A 49 1.36 -8.61 -39.29
C ARG A 49 -0.03 -8.95 -38.73
N LEU A 50 -0.25 -10.21 -38.37
CA LEU A 50 -1.50 -10.64 -37.75
C LEU A 50 -1.66 -10.03 -36.35
N LEU A 51 -0.59 -9.99 -35.55
CA LEU A 51 -0.59 -9.38 -34.22
C LEU A 51 -0.91 -7.89 -34.25
N VAL A 52 -0.45 -7.14 -35.26
CA VAL A 52 -0.84 -5.73 -35.43
C VAL A 52 -2.36 -5.59 -35.65
N ILE A 53 -2.94 -6.42 -36.53
CA ILE A 53 -4.39 -6.41 -36.76
C ILE A 53 -5.15 -6.75 -35.48
N VAL A 54 -4.71 -7.77 -34.75
CA VAL A 54 -5.31 -8.17 -33.47
C VAL A 54 -5.17 -7.06 -32.43
N ALA A 55 -4.01 -6.39 -32.35
CA ALA A 55 -3.76 -5.28 -31.43
C ALA A 55 -4.70 -4.09 -31.71
N ILE A 56 -4.87 -3.71 -32.98
CA ILE A 56 -5.78 -2.64 -33.40
C ILE A 56 -7.23 -3.03 -33.10
N GLY A 57 -7.67 -4.22 -33.51
CA GLY A 57 -9.05 -4.67 -33.31
C GLY A 57 -9.43 -4.77 -31.83
N SER A 58 -8.57 -5.38 -31.01
CA SER A 58 -8.79 -5.49 -29.56
C SER A 58 -8.73 -4.13 -28.85
N GLY A 59 -7.89 -3.20 -29.32
CA GLY A 59 -7.80 -1.84 -28.80
C GLY A 59 -9.04 -1.00 -29.11
N ILE A 60 -9.64 -1.17 -30.30
CA ILE A 60 -10.93 -0.56 -30.65
C ILE A 60 -12.04 -1.13 -29.75
N VAL A 61 -12.15 -2.45 -29.62
CA VAL A 61 -13.16 -3.08 -28.75
C VAL A 61 -13.02 -2.60 -27.31
N TRP A 62 -11.79 -2.49 -26.80
CA TRP A 62 -11.53 -1.97 -25.45
C TRP A 62 -12.03 -0.53 -25.28
N LEU A 63 -11.77 0.36 -26.24
CA LEU A 63 -12.23 1.75 -26.20
C LEU A 63 -13.76 1.81 -26.19
N LEU A 64 -14.44 1.12 -27.11
CA LEU A 64 -15.91 1.15 -27.24
C LEU A 64 -16.59 0.63 -25.96
N VAL A 65 -16.09 -0.48 -25.40
CA VAL A 65 -16.62 -1.02 -24.14
C VAL A 65 -16.33 -0.10 -22.96
N ARG A 66 -15.15 0.56 -22.94
CA ARG A 66 -14.80 1.52 -21.89
C ARG A 66 -15.71 2.75 -21.92
N THR A 67 -16.00 3.31 -23.08
CA THR A 67 -16.95 4.42 -23.25
C THR A 67 -18.32 4.05 -22.70
N ALA A 68 -18.81 2.85 -23.03
CA ALA A 68 -20.11 2.38 -22.56
C ALA A 68 -20.17 2.13 -21.04
N VAL A 69 -19.07 1.69 -20.43
CA VAL A 69 -18.96 1.55 -18.97
C VAL A 69 -18.90 2.93 -18.29
N PHE A 70 -18.17 3.88 -18.87
CA PHE A 70 -18.02 5.24 -18.33
C PHE A 70 -19.34 6.01 -18.35
N GLU A 71 -20.09 5.93 -19.46
CA GLU A 71 -21.39 6.60 -19.58
C GLU A 71 -22.54 5.84 -18.91
N ASN A 72 -22.27 4.65 -18.36
CA ASN A 72 -23.28 3.74 -17.79
C ASN A 72 -24.43 3.43 -18.78
N ARG A 73 -24.16 3.47 -20.10
CA ARG A 73 -25.12 3.23 -21.18
C ARG A 73 -24.49 2.31 -22.23
N PRO A 74 -25.00 1.09 -22.46
CA PRO A 74 -24.40 0.16 -23.43
C PRO A 74 -24.43 0.69 -24.87
N ARG A 75 -25.43 1.50 -25.23
CA ARG A 75 -25.57 2.12 -26.56
C ARG A 75 -24.49 3.17 -26.85
N ALA A 76 -23.90 3.78 -25.82
CA ALA A 76 -22.83 4.75 -25.98
C ALA A 76 -21.59 4.18 -26.69
N ALA A 77 -21.41 2.85 -26.68
CA ALA A 77 -20.36 2.18 -27.45
C ALA A 77 -20.45 2.46 -28.97
N LEU A 78 -21.65 2.74 -29.49
CA LEU A 78 -21.91 2.91 -30.91
C LEU A 78 -22.33 4.35 -31.25
N GLU A 79 -22.50 5.22 -30.26
CA GLU A 79 -22.82 6.63 -30.44
C GLU A 79 -21.55 7.40 -30.84
N ALA A 80 -21.50 7.91 -32.08
CA ALA A 80 -20.32 8.61 -32.59
C ALA A 80 -19.88 9.79 -31.70
N ARG A 81 -20.84 10.54 -31.14
CA ARG A 81 -20.57 11.67 -30.24
C ARG A 81 -19.91 11.22 -28.92
N ALA A 82 -20.42 10.15 -28.30
CA ALA A 82 -19.87 9.56 -27.08
C ALA A 82 -18.43 9.05 -27.30
N VAL A 83 -18.20 8.35 -28.41
CA VAL A 83 -16.86 7.84 -28.77
C VAL A 83 -15.90 9.01 -29.05
N TRP A 84 -16.36 10.06 -29.74
CA TRP A 84 -15.54 11.23 -30.04
C TRP A 84 -15.08 11.95 -28.77
N HIS A 85 -16.01 12.21 -27.84
CA HIS A 85 -15.68 12.79 -26.54
C HIS A 85 -14.70 11.88 -25.76
N ALA A 86 -14.93 10.57 -25.75
CA ALA A 86 -14.04 9.63 -25.08
C ALA A 86 -12.61 9.65 -25.67
N VAL A 87 -12.46 9.86 -26.98
CA VAL A 87 -11.15 9.85 -27.65
C VAL A 87 -10.42 11.18 -27.52
N LEU A 88 -11.09 12.31 -27.71
CA LEU A 88 -10.41 13.62 -27.83
C LEU A 88 -10.43 14.43 -26.55
N ASP A 89 -11.49 14.30 -25.75
CA ASP A 89 -11.65 15.10 -24.53
C ASP A 89 -11.08 14.40 -23.30
N THR A 90 -10.61 13.15 -23.45
CA THR A 90 -9.98 12.41 -22.36
C THR A 90 -8.52 12.11 -22.63
N TRP A 91 -7.69 12.28 -21.61
CA TRP A 91 -6.28 11.94 -21.68
C TRP A 91 -6.01 10.47 -22.07
N PRO A 92 -6.75 9.46 -21.55
CA PRO A 92 -6.62 8.09 -22.02
C PRO A 92 -7.00 7.90 -23.50
N GLY A 93 -7.93 8.69 -24.02
CA GLY A 93 -8.33 8.70 -25.42
C GLY A 93 -7.21 9.20 -26.35
N LEU A 94 -6.54 10.29 -25.97
CA LEU A 94 -5.40 10.83 -26.72
C LEU A 94 -4.22 9.84 -26.77
N VAL A 95 -3.92 9.20 -25.64
CA VAL A 95 -2.90 8.13 -25.58
C VAL A 95 -3.30 6.95 -26.46
N TRP A 96 -4.58 6.56 -26.45
CA TRP A 96 -5.10 5.51 -27.33
C TRP A 96 -4.93 5.87 -28.81
N LEU A 97 -5.24 7.11 -29.20
CA LEU A 97 -5.13 7.60 -30.57
C LEU A 97 -3.68 7.56 -31.07
N ALA A 98 -2.74 8.08 -30.27
CA ALA A 98 -1.31 8.05 -30.59
C ALA A 98 -0.80 6.61 -30.78
N ARG A 99 -1.18 5.69 -29.87
CA ARG A 99 -0.79 4.28 -29.96
C ARG A 99 -1.35 3.59 -31.20
N HIS A 100 -2.62 3.82 -31.53
CA HIS A 100 -3.23 3.21 -32.72
C HIS A 100 -2.65 3.79 -34.01
N GLY A 101 -2.32 5.09 -34.04
CA GLY A 101 -1.56 5.69 -35.13
C GLY A 101 -0.21 4.99 -35.35
N LEU A 102 0.56 4.74 -34.28
CA LEU A 102 1.83 4.02 -34.36
C LEU A 102 1.66 2.55 -34.79
N LEU A 103 0.60 1.87 -34.34
CA LEU A 103 0.29 0.50 -34.79
C LEU A 103 -0.08 0.46 -36.28
N VAL A 104 -0.78 1.47 -36.78
CA VAL A 104 -1.07 1.61 -38.22
C VAL A 104 0.23 1.82 -39.00
N VAL A 105 1.10 2.74 -38.56
CA VAL A 105 2.42 2.97 -39.17
C VAL A 105 3.27 1.70 -39.18
N LEU A 106 3.29 0.95 -38.07
CA LEU A 106 3.96 -0.35 -38.00
C LEU A 106 3.35 -1.36 -38.96
N GLY A 107 2.01 -1.43 -39.03
CA GLY A 107 1.30 -2.32 -39.94
C GLY A 107 1.61 -2.03 -41.41
N THR A 108 1.61 -0.75 -41.80
CA THR A 108 1.98 -0.31 -43.15
C THR A 108 3.43 -0.63 -43.45
N PHE A 109 4.33 -0.35 -42.50
CA PHE A 109 5.76 -0.66 -42.64
C PHE A 109 6.00 -2.16 -42.84
N LEU A 110 5.33 -3.03 -42.07
CA LEU A 110 5.45 -4.48 -42.22
C LEU A 110 4.79 -5.03 -43.49
N ALA A 111 3.83 -4.31 -44.07
CA ALA A 111 3.19 -4.67 -45.34
C ALA A 111 4.08 -4.34 -46.55
N MET A 112 4.92 -3.30 -46.45
CA MET A 112 5.88 -2.94 -47.50
C MET A 112 6.91 -4.07 -47.73
N ARG A 113 7.11 -4.45 -48.99
CA ARG A 113 8.10 -5.46 -49.39
C ARG A 113 9.47 -4.81 -49.58
N ALA A 114 10.13 -4.41 -48.50
CA ALA A 114 11.51 -3.92 -48.56
C ALA A 114 12.51 -5.10 -48.75
N SER A 115 13.52 -4.90 -49.61
CA SER A 115 14.61 -5.86 -49.77
C SER A 115 15.58 -5.81 -48.59
N VAL A 116 15.43 -6.73 -47.65
CA VAL A 116 16.27 -6.84 -46.44
C VAL A 116 17.48 -7.77 -46.63
N VAL A 117 18.02 -7.85 -47.86
CA VAL A 117 19.14 -8.74 -48.19
C VAL A 117 20.43 -8.26 -47.54
N GLU A 118 20.65 -6.95 -47.53
CA GLU A 118 21.83 -6.34 -46.91
C GLU A 118 21.68 -6.27 -45.38
N ARG A 119 22.77 -6.57 -44.65
CA ARG A 119 22.77 -6.57 -43.18
C ARG A 119 22.32 -5.24 -42.56
N ARG A 120 22.73 -4.11 -43.16
CA ARG A 120 22.35 -2.77 -42.69
C ARG A 120 20.84 -2.55 -42.82
N ASN A 121 20.27 -2.87 -43.97
CA ASN A 121 18.83 -2.76 -44.24
C ASN A 121 18.02 -3.72 -43.35
N TRP A 122 18.54 -4.92 -43.07
CA TRP A 122 17.90 -5.84 -42.13
C TRP A 122 17.89 -5.27 -40.69
N ILE A 123 19.02 -4.73 -40.21
CA ILE A 123 19.10 -4.14 -38.86
C ILE A 123 18.18 -2.92 -38.76
N ALA A 124 18.21 -2.02 -39.74
CA ALA A 124 17.33 -0.85 -39.79
C ALA A 124 15.86 -1.28 -39.76
N ALA A 125 15.46 -2.24 -40.62
CA ALA A 125 14.07 -2.67 -40.68
C ALA A 125 13.57 -3.33 -39.39
N ARG A 126 14.39 -4.14 -38.73
CA ARG A 126 14.03 -4.73 -37.42
C ARG A 126 14.09 -3.72 -36.28
N GLY A 127 15.02 -2.76 -36.35
CA GLY A 127 15.17 -1.65 -35.41
C GLY A 127 13.95 -0.73 -35.41
N GLU A 128 13.54 -0.25 -36.58
CA GLU A 128 12.36 0.59 -36.74
C GLU A 128 11.08 -0.11 -36.24
N ALA A 129 10.91 -1.38 -36.60
CA ALA A 129 9.77 -2.17 -36.12
C ALA A 129 9.76 -2.32 -34.59
N LEU A 130 10.94 -2.52 -33.98
CA LEU A 130 11.07 -2.57 -32.51
C LEU A 130 10.73 -1.22 -31.87
N VAL A 131 11.21 -0.11 -32.42
CA VAL A 131 10.94 1.24 -31.90
C VAL A 131 9.45 1.54 -31.97
N LEU A 132 8.81 1.34 -33.12
CA LEU A 132 7.38 1.57 -33.27
C LEU A 132 6.55 0.67 -32.32
N ALA A 133 6.87 -0.62 -32.23
CA ALA A 133 6.19 -1.54 -31.31
C ALA A 133 6.39 -1.13 -29.84
N THR A 134 7.59 -0.68 -29.51
CA THR A 134 7.95 -0.21 -28.17
C THR A 134 7.13 1.01 -27.82
N VAL A 135 7.19 2.08 -28.62
CA VAL A 135 6.46 3.34 -28.36
C VAL A 135 4.94 3.10 -28.31
N ALA A 136 4.41 2.20 -29.14
CA ALA A 136 3.00 1.82 -29.11
C ALA A 136 2.59 1.06 -27.82
N LEU A 137 3.52 0.35 -27.17
CA LEU A 137 3.26 -0.38 -25.93
C LEU A 137 3.27 0.55 -24.70
N VAL A 138 4.13 1.58 -24.69
CA VAL A 138 4.39 2.39 -23.48
C VAL A 138 3.28 3.38 -23.14
N SER A 139 3.12 3.71 -21.86
CA SER A 139 2.26 4.81 -21.34
C SER A 139 3.10 6.04 -21.00
N ALA A 140 2.46 7.15 -20.65
CA ALA A 140 3.18 8.39 -20.34
C ALA A 140 3.85 8.42 -18.95
N VAL A 141 3.67 7.39 -18.12
CA VAL A 141 4.22 7.34 -16.76
C VAL A 141 5.53 6.54 -16.76
N ALA A 142 6.64 7.16 -16.31
CA ALA A 142 7.99 6.59 -16.36
C ALA A 142 8.14 5.21 -15.68
N VAL A 143 7.49 4.99 -14.53
CA VAL A 143 7.53 3.69 -13.81
C VAL A 143 6.81 2.60 -14.60
N ASP A 144 5.71 2.95 -15.25
CA ASP A 144 4.95 2.03 -16.10
C ASP A 144 5.72 1.71 -17.39
N VAL A 145 6.55 2.65 -17.88
CA VAL A 145 7.43 2.41 -19.04
C VAL A 145 8.37 1.24 -18.79
N VAL A 146 9.12 1.27 -17.69
CA VAL A 146 10.08 0.20 -17.37
C VAL A 146 9.37 -1.14 -17.21
N HIS A 147 8.21 -1.15 -16.54
CA HIS A 147 7.46 -2.38 -16.30
C HIS A 147 6.89 -2.96 -17.60
N LEU A 148 6.32 -2.14 -18.48
CA LEU A 148 5.75 -2.58 -19.75
C LEU A 148 6.83 -3.04 -20.73
N LEU A 149 7.96 -2.32 -20.82
CA LEU A 149 9.10 -2.73 -21.66
C LEU A 149 9.71 -4.04 -21.18
N GLY A 150 9.94 -4.17 -19.87
CA GLY A 150 10.39 -5.43 -19.28
C GLY A 150 9.46 -6.58 -19.63
N THR A 151 8.14 -6.36 -19.58
CA THR A 151 7.13 -7.35 -19.97
C THR A 151 7.21 -7.69 -21.45
N GLY A 152 7.30 -6.71 -22.36
CA GLY A 152 7.40 -6.94 -23.80
C GLY A 152 8.66 -7.72 -24.20
N VAL A 153 9.81 -7.29 -23.68
CA VAL A 153 11.11 -7.96 -23.92
C VAL A 153 11.10 -9.39 -23.41
N TRP A 154 10.59 -9.62 -22.19
CA TRP A 154 10.61 -10.93 -21.56
C TRP A 154 9.53 -11.88 -22.12
N LEU A 155 8.25 -11.50 -22.09
CA LEU A 155 7.14 -12.35 -22.54
C LEU A 155 7.22 -12.63 -24.05
N GLY A 156 7.38 -11.59 -24.88
CA GLY A 156 7.43 -11.77 -26.32
C GLY A 156 8.71 -12.46 -26.79
N GLY A 157 9.84 -12.17 -26.13
CA GLY A 157 11.10 -12.84 -26.43
C GLY A 157 11.09 -14.33 -26.05
N LEU A 158 10.41 -14.71 -24.96
CA LEU A 158 10.22 -16.10 -24.56
C LEU A 158 9.47 -16.90 -25.63
N VAL A 159 8.38 -16.35 -26.16
CA VAL A 159 7.58 -17.01 -27.22
C VAL A 159 8.41 -17.15 -28.49
N ALA A 160 9.09 -16.09 -28.92
CA ALA A 160 9.96 -16.12 -30.10
C ALA A 160 11.09 -17.15 -29.96
N LEU A 161 11.73 -17.23 -28.79
CA LEU A 161 12.77 -18.21 -28.48
C LEU A 161 12.22 -19.64 -28.41
N ALA A 162 11.07 -19.85 -27.79
CA ALA A 162 10.43 -21.17 -27.71
C ALA A 162 10.13 -21.74 -29.11
N LEU A 163 9.67 -20.90 -30.05
CA LEU A 163 9.47 -21.29 -31.45
C LEU A 163 10.79 -21.69 -32.14
N LEU A 164 11.86 -20.91 -31.95
CA LEU A 164 13.19 -21.22 -32.50
C LEU A 164 13.74 -22.55 -31.97
N LEU A 165 13.66 -22.74 -30.64
CA LEU A 165 14.13 -23.97 -29.98
C LEU A 165 13.30 -25.19 -30.39
N ARG A 166 11.97 -25.03 -30.54
CA ARG A 166 11.10 -26.10 -31.01
C ARG A 166 11.41 -26.49 -32.45
N ALA A 167 11.66 -25.52 -33.33
CA ALA A 167 12.06 -25.79 -34.71
C ALA A 167 13.40 -26.54 -34.80
N THR A 168 14.40 -26.12 -34.03
CA THR A 168 15.76 -26.67 -34.04
C THR A 168 15.93 -27.98 -33.23
N SER A 169 14.95 -28.30 -32.39
CA SER A 169 14.89 -29.60 -31.68
C SER A 169 14.57 -30.78 -32.61
N ARG A 170 13.98 -30.51 -33.79
CA ARG A 170 13.68 -31.52 -34.81
C ARG A 170 14.93 -31.82 -35.65
N GLU A 171 14.95 -32.97 -36.32
CA GLU A 171 16.05 -33.32 -37.22
C GLU A 171 16.17 -32.36 -38.41
N ALA A 172 15.02 -32.00 -39.01
CA ALA A 172 14.96 -31.05 -40.11
C ALA A 172 15.51 -29.64 -39.77
N GLY A 173 15.61 -29.28 -38.49
CA GLY A 173 16.12 -27.99 -38.02
C GLY A 173 17.55 -28.02 -37.47
N ALA A 174 18.32 -29.07 -37.77
CA ALA A 174 19.66 -29.26 -37.22
C ALA A 174 20.66 -28.18 -37.65
N ASP A 175 20.49 -27.61 -38.85
CA ASP A 175 21.30 -26.55 -39.45
C ASP A 175 21.38 -25.28 -38.59
N ALA A 176 20.32 -24.96 -37.84
CA ALA A 176 20.22 -23.74 -37.04
C ALA A 176 20.50 -23.94 -35.52
N ARG A 177 20.98 -25.11 -35.08
CA ARG A 177 21.25 -25.36 -33.65
C ARG A 177 22.27 -24.39 -33.03
N PRO A 178 23.44 -24.11 -33.65
CA PRO A 178 24.40 -23.16 -33.08
C PRO A 178 23.81 -21.75 -32.93
N TYR A 179 23.00 -21.33 -33.91
CA TYR A 179 22.27 -20.06 -33.90
C TYR A 179 21.29 -20.00 -32.72
N ALA A 180 20.51 -21.07 -32.50
CA ALA A 180 19.56 -21.16 -31.39
C ALA A 180 20.25 -21.15 -30.02
N VAL A 181 21.42 -21.79 -29.86
CA VAL A 181 22.19 -21.76 -28.60
C VAL A 181 22.70 -20.35 -28.30
N LEU A 182 23.23 -19.63 -29.31
CA LEU A 182 23.67 -18.25 -29.15
C LEU A 182 22.50 -17.33 -28.77
N ALA A 183 21.38 -17.47 -29.47
CA ALA A 183 20.14 -16.75 -29.20
C ALA A 183 19.65 -16.98 -27.76
N ALA A 184 19.60 -18.24 -27.31
CA ALA A 184 19.20 -18.60 -25.95
C ALA A 184 20.12 -18.00 -24.88
N ARG A 185 21.45 -18.00 -25.10
CA ARG A 185 22.42 -17.42 -24.16
C ARG A 185 22.26 -15.90 -24.03
N ARG A 186 22.11 -15.20 -25.16
CA ARG A 186 21.89 -13.75 -25.17
C ARG A 186 20.56 -13.39 -24.51
N PHE A 187 19.50 -14.13 -24.85
CA PHE A 187 18.18 -13.94 -24.26
C PHE A 187 18.19 -14.20 -22.76
N SER A 188 18.85 -15.25 -22.28
CA SER A 188 18.94 -15.54 -20.84
C SER A 188 19.60 -14.41 -20.03
N ARG A 189 20.56 -13.68 -20.61
CA ARG A 189 21.16 -12.49 -19.98
C ARG A 189 20.19 -11.31 -19.97
N ALA A 190 19.57 -11.02 -21.12
CA ALA A 190 18.59 -9.94 -21.24
C ALA A 190 17.37 -10.17 -20.34
N ALA A 191 16.85 -11.40 -20.30
CA ALA A 191 15.71 -11.80 -19.48
C ALA A 191 15.99 -11.63 -17.98
N LEU A 192 17.21 -11.88 -17.51
CA LEU A 192 17.57 -11.60 -16.12
C LEU A 192 17.51 -10.10 -15.82
N ILE A 193 18.09 -9.26 -16.69
CA ILE A 193 18.05 -7.80 -16.51
C ILE A 193 16.60 -7.31 -16.51
N ALA A 194 15.80 -7.76 -17.49
CA ALA A 194 14.37 -7.44 -17.57
C ALA A 194 13.61 -7.89 -16.31
N MET A 195 13.87 -9.09 -15.80
CA MET A 195 13.24 -9.60 -14.58
C MET A 195 13.60 -8.78 -13.34
N LEU A 196 14.87 -8.39 -13.17
CA LEU A 196 15.30 -7.54 -12.07
C LEU A 196 14.61 -6.16 -12.12
N LEU A 197 14.52 -5.56 -13.32
CA LEU A 197 13.80 -4.30 -13.53
C LEU A 197 12.29 -4.44 -13.28
N LEU A 198 11.68 -5.55 -13.70
CA LEU A 198 10.27 -5.87 -13.43
C LEU A 198 9.99 -6.02 -11.93
N MET A 199 10.88 -6.69 -11.21
CA MET A 199 10.76 -6.84 -9.75
C MET A 199 10.92 -5.49 -9.04
N ALA A 200 11.91 -4.67 -9.43
CA ALA A 200 12.12 -3.34 -8.85
C ALA A 200 10.93 -2.40 -9.11
N SER A 201 10.52 -2.25 -10.38
CA SER A 201 9.35 -1.43 -10.75
C SER A 201 8.05 -1.96 -10.15
N GLY A 202 7.87 -3.28 -10.07
CA GLY A 202 6.72 -3.91 -9.43
C GLY A 202 6.65 -3.66 -7.93
N ALA A 203 7.80 -3.66 -7.23
CA ALA A 203 7.87 -3.33 -5.81
C ALA A 203 7.51 -1.86 -5.56
N LEU A 204 8.05 -0.93 -6.36
CA LEU A 204 7.70 0.49 -6.27
C LEU A 204 6.19 0.72 -6.50
N ASN A 205 5.62 0.08 -7.52
CA ASN A 205 4.19 0.15 -7.78
C ASN A 205 3.34 -0.46 -6.64
N ALA A 206 3.78 -1.56 -6.04
CA ALA A 206 3.07 -2.19 -4.93
C ALA A 206 3.06 -1.28 -3.68
N ILE A 207 4.20 -0.67 -3.35
CA ILE A 207 4.31 0.28 -2.23
C ILE A 207 3.37 1.47 -2.46
N ALA A 208 3.38 2.04 -3.67
CA ALA A 208 2.56 3.20 -4.00
C ALA A 208 1.04 2.90 -4.04
N GLN A 209 0.62 1.66 -4.30
CA GLN A 209 -0.79 1.33 -4.49
C GLN A 209 -1.46 0.68 -3.28
N VAL A 210 -0.69 0.04 -2.39
CA VAL A 210 -1.23 -0.77 -1.28
C VAL A 210 -1.06 -0.11 0.09
N GLU A 211 0.07 0.55 0.34
CA GLU A 211 0.44 1.31 1.56
C GLU A 211 0.38 0.55 2.91
N SER A 212 -0.40 -0.52 3.05
CA SER A 212 -0.65 -1.21 4.32
C SER A 212 -0.92 -2.71 4.16
N LEU A 213 -0.66 -3.48 5.22
CA LEU A 213 -0.96 -4.92 5.25
C LEU A 213 -2.47 -5.20 5.14
N ALA A 214 -3.29 -4.32 5.72
CA ALA A 214 -4.74 -4.34 5.59
C ALA A 214 -5.19 -4.14 4.13
N GLY A 215 -4.57 -3.20 3.43
CA GLY A 215 -4.78 -3.01 1.99
C GLY A 215 -4.41 -4.26 1.18
N LEU A 216 -3.33 -4.96 1.56
CA LEU A 216 -2.85 -6.15 0.86
C LEU A 216 -3.80 -7.35 1.00
N ALA A 217 -4.26 -7.65 2.22
CA ALA A 217 -5.11 -8.82 2.48
C ALA A 217 -6.61 -8.52 2.27
N GLY A 218 -7.04 -7.32 2.65
CA GLY A 218 -8.46 -6.96 2.77
C GLY A 218 -9.10 -6.40 1.51
N THR A 219 -8.33 -6.05 0.48
CA THR A 219 -8.86 -5.49 -0.78
C THR A 219 -8.78 -6.48 -1.94
N VAL A 220 -9.66 -6.32 -2.94
CA VAL A 220 -9.60 -7.11 -4.18
C VAL A 220 -8.26 -6.89 -4.90
N HIS A 221 -7.79 -5.64 -4.95
CA HIS A 221 -6.53 -5.27 -5.57
C HIS A 221 -5.33 -5.93 -4.90
N GLY A 222 -5.29 -5.93 -3.57
CA GLY A 222 -4.24 -6.59 -2.79
C GLY A 222 -4.23 -8.12 -2.99
N ARG A 223 -5.39 -8.76 -3.05
CA ARG A 223 -5.48 -10.21 -3.36
C ARG A 223 -5.01 -10.56 -4.77
N LEU A 224 -5.29 -9.71 -5.77
CA LEU A 224 -4.76 -9.88 -7.11
C LEU A 224 -3.23 -9.72 -7.15
N LEU A 225 -2.67 -8.79 -6.37
CA LEU A 225 -1.23 -8.66 -6.22
C LEU A 225 -0.62 -9.92 -5.57
N LEU A 226 -1.24 -10.47 -4.51
CA LEU A 226 -0.81 -11.72 -3.90
C LEU A 226 -0.85 -12.89 -4.90
N ALA A 227 -1.90 -12.99 -5.71
CA ALA A 227 -1.97 -13.97 -6.79
C ALA A 227 -0.85 -13.78 -7.82
N LYS A 228 -0.53 -12.53 -8.21
CA LYS A 228 0.58 -12.22 -9.13
C LYS A 228 1.92 -12.65 -8.54
N LEU A 229 2.15 -12.42 -7.25
CA LEU A 229 3.37 -12.87 -6.55
C LEU A 229 3.43 -14.40 -6.45
N ALA A 230 2.30 -15.07 -6.20
CA ALA A 230 2.23 -16.52 -6.17
C ALA A 230 2.58 -17.16 -7.53
N VAL A 231 2.21 -16.53 -8.64
CA VAL A 231 2.60 -16.98 -10.00
C VAL A 231 4.07 -16.64 -10.33
N LEU A 232 4.60 -15.55 -9.79
CA LEU A 232 6.01 -15.17 -10.00
C LEU A 232 6.99 -16.20 -9.41
N VAL A 233 6.68 -16.79 -8.26
CA VAL A 233 7.54 -17.79 -7.60
C VAL A 233 7.90 -18.99 -8.50
N PRO A 234 6.93 -19.74 -9.08
CA PRO A 234 7.27 -20.85 -9.97
C PRO A 234 7.97 -20.39 -11.25
N ILE A 235 7.67 -19.20 -11.79
CA ILE A 235 8.40 -18.64 -12.93
C ILE A 235 9.89 -18.46 -12.59
N LEU A 236 10.20 -17.85 -11.45
CA LEU A 236 11.58 -17.67 -11.00
C LEU A 236 12.30 -19.02 -10.77
N ALA A 237 11.57 -20.01 -10.25
CA ALA A 237 12.11 -21.37 -10.08
C ALA A 237 12.45 -22.04 -11.42
N ILE A 238 11.55 -21.99 -12.41
CA ILE A 238 11.80 -22.53 -13.76
C ILE A 238 12.95 -21.78 -14.42
N ALA A 239 12.97 -20.44 -14.32
CA ALA A 239 14.03 -19.60 -14.88
C ALA A 239 15.40 -19.93 -14.27
N ALA A 240 15.46 -20.16 -12.96
CA ALA A 240 16.68 -20.57 -12.27
C ALA A 240 17.16 -21.95 -12.75
N VAL A 241 16.26 -22.93 -12.92
CA VAL A 241 16.59 -24.26 -13.47
C VAL A 241 17.07 -24.16 -14.91
N ASN A 242 16.38 -23.37 -15.74
CA ASN A 242 16.75 -23.11 -17.13
C ASN A 242 18.17 -22.54 -17.23
N ARG A 243 18.49 -21.54 -16.42
CA ARG A 243 19.79 -20.86 -16.42
C ARG A 243 20.92 -21.70 -15.84
N THR A 244 20.67 -22.45 -14.76
CA THR A 244 21.73 -23.14 -14.00
C THR A 244 21.97 -24.58 -14.43
N ARG A 245 20.97 -25.25 -15.02
CA ARG A 245 21.07 -26.68 -15.40
C ARG A 245 20.93 -26.90 -16.90
N ILE A 246 19.88 -26.36 -17.52
CA ILE A 246 19.54 -26.69 -18.92
C ILE A 246 20.41 -25.94 -19.91
N LEU A 247 20.61 -24.63 -19.72
CA LEU A 247 21.41 -23.79 -20.62
C LEU A 247 22.88 -24.24 -20.69
N PRO A 248 23.59 -24.57 -19.58
CA PRO A 248 24.94 -25.12 -19.64
C PRO A 248 25.00 -26.45 -20.41
N ALA A 249 24.00 -27.33 -20.24
CA ALA A 249 23.94 -28.63 -20.90
C ALA A 249 23.87 -28.52 -22.43
N LEU A 250 23.42 -27.40 -23.00
CA LEU A 250 23.45 -27.16 -24.45
C LEU A 250 24.87 -27.01 -25.05
N SER A 251 25.90 -26.98 -24.21
CA SER A 251 27.30 -26.75 -24.62
C SER A 251 28.14 -28.04 -24.72
N GLY A 252 27.52 -29.21 -24.46
CA GLY A 252 28.20 -30.51 -24.54
C GLY A 252 28.37 -31.06 -25.96
N PRO A 253 29.03 -32.23 -26.13
CA PRO A 253 29.35 -32.81 -27.44
C PRO A 253 28.13 -33.01 -28.36
N SER A 254 28.25 -32.58 -29.62
CA SER A 254 27.16 -32.37 -30.60
C SER A 254 26.29 -33.58 -30.99
N ALA A 255 26.72 -34.82 -30.75
CA ALA A 255 26.08 -36.00 -31.35
C ALA A 255 24.69 -36.34 -30.77
N THR A 256 24.45 -36.11 -29.47
CA THR A 256 23.18 -36.46 -28.80
C THR A 256 22.69 -35.42 -27.79
N VAL A 257 23.54 -34.46 -27.40
CA VAL A 257 23.28 -33.53 -26.28
C VAL A 257 22.31 -32.40 -26.66
N GLY A 258 22.17 -32.07 -27.96
CA GLY A 258 21.30 -30.98 -28.43
C GLY A 258 19.80 -31.30 -28.40
N ARG A 259 19.36 -32.51 -28.77
CA ARG A 259 17.92 -32.78 -28.97
C ARG A 259 17.09 -32.79 -27.68
N PRO A 260 17.40 -33.60 -26.65
CA PRO A 260 16.58 -33.64 -25.44
C PRO A 260 16.69 -32.34 -24.62
N ALA A 261 17.87 -31.72 -24.56
CA ALA A 261 18.08 -30.46 -23.85
C ALA A 261 17.34 -29.30 -24.52
N MET A 262 17.39 -29.17 -25.85
CA MET A 262 16.63 -28.13 -26.57
C MET A 262 15.12 -28.33 -26.47
N ARG A 263 14.64 -29.58 -26.55
CA ARG A 263 13.20 -29.88 -26.38
C ARG A 263 12.74 -29.52 -24.96
N ARG A 264 13.52 -29.87 -23.93
CA ARG A 264 13.22 -29.49 -22.54
C ARG A 264 13.21 -27.97 -22.36
N LEU A 265 14.20 -27.26 -22.90
CA LEU A 265 14.25 -25.80 -22.83
C LEU A 265 13.06 -25.16 -23.57
N ALA A 266 12.69 -25.68 -24.74
CA ALA A 266 11.52 -25.21 -25.48
C ALA A 266 10.21 -25.41 -24.69
N THR A 267 10.04 -26.57 -24.06
CA THR A 267 8.88 -26.85 -23.20
C THR A 267 8.84 -25.93 -21.99
N PHE A 268 9.97 -25.74 -21.29
CA PHE A 268 10.02 -24.87 -20.11
C PHE A 268 9.80 -23.39 -20.49
N ALA A 269 10.35 -22.93 -21.60
CA ALA A 269 10.08 -21.60 -22.13
C ALA A 269 8.59 -21.42 -22.50
N ALA A 270 7.93 -22.46 -23.05
CA ALA A 270 6.50 -22.43 -23.32
C ALA A 270 5.66 -22.39 -22.04
N VAL A 271 6.02 -23.16 -21.01
CA VAL A 271 5.36 -23.12 -19.69
C VAL A 271 5.56 -21.76 -19.02
N GLU A 272 6.78 -21.21 -19.05
CA GLU A 272 7.06 -19.85 -18.57
C GLU A 272 6.20 -18.81 -19.31
N ALA A 273 6.06 -18.91 -20.63
CA ALA A 273 5.22 -18.00 -21.41
C ALA A 273 3.73 -18.09 -21.04
N ILE A 274 3.21 -19.29 -20.75
CA ILE A 274 1.83 -19.48 -20.26
C ILE A 274 1.65 -18.83 -18.89
N LEU A 275 2.57 -19.06 -17.94
CA LEU A 275 2.52 -18.43 -16.62
C LEU A 275 2.68 -16.91 -16.70
N ALA A 276 3.51 -16.41 -17.62
CA ALA A 276 3.66 -14.99 -17.89
C ALA A 276 2.38 -14.38 -18.48
N LEU A 277 1.64 -15.11 -19.31
CA LEU A 277 0.32 -14.69 -19.78
C LEU A 277 -0.70 -14.63 -18.63
N VAL A 278 -0.68 -15.58 -17.69
CA VAL A 278 -1.50 -15.52 -16.46
C VAL A 278 -1.15 -14.28 -15.64
N MET A 279 0.15 -13.96 -15.47
CA MET A 279 0.58 -12.72 -14.82
C MET A 279 0.06 -11.48 -15.53
N LEU A 280 0.05 -11.46 -16.86
CA LEU A 280 -0.48 -10.34 -17.65
C LEU A 280 -1.99 -10.19 -17.45
N VAL A 281 -2.75 -11.29 -17.39
CA VAL A 281 -4.19 -11.27 -17.09
C VAL A 281 -4.45 -10.71 -15.69
N LEU A 282 -3.69 -11.16 -14.69
CA LEU A 282 -3.79 -10.62 -13.32
C LEU A 282 -3.46 -9.13 -13.28
N ALA A 283 -2.40 -8.70 -13.98
CA ALA A 283 -2.04 -7.28 -14.07
C ALA A 283 -3.14 -6.44 -14.77
N ALA A 284 -3.72 -6.94 -15.85
CA ALA A 284 -4.83 -6.28 -16.53
C ALA A 284 -6.08 -6.19 -15.62
N ALA A 285 -6.39 -7.24 -14.87
CA ALA A 285 -7.47 -7.20 -13.88
C ALA A 285 -7.19 -6.15 -12.79
N MET A 286 -5.95 -6.02 -12.32
CA MET A 286 -5.57 -4.98 -11.36
C MET A 286 -5.85 -3.56 -11.90
N THR A 287 -5.60 -3.29 -13.18
CA THR A 287 -5.90 -1.97 -13.79
C THR A 287 -7.38 -1.61 -13.83
N LEU A 288 -8.26 -2.61 -13.73
CA LEU A 288 -9.72 -2.43 -13.70
C LEU A 288 -10.29 -2.38 -12.27
N THR A 289 -9.43 -2.53 -11.26
CA THR A 289 -9.83 -2.48 -9.84
C THR A 289 -9.35 -1.19 -9.19
N THR A 290 -10.09 -0.71 -8.19
CA THR A 290 -9.68 0.43 -7.38
C THR A 290 -8.38 0.08 -6.63
N PRO A 291 -7.33 0.91 -6.72
CA PRO A 291 -6.10 0.71 -5.95
C PRO A 291 -6.39 0.51 -4.46
N ALA A 292 -5.61 -0.35 -3.80
CA ALA A 292 -5.87 -0.73 -2.42
C ALA A 292 -5.82 0.45 -1.43
N ARG A 293 -4.98 1.48 -1.68
CA ARG A 293 -4.95 2.73 -0.90
C ARG A 293 -6.26 3.52 -0.93
N HIS A 294 -7.10 3.31 -1.95
CA HIS A 294 -8.37 4.00 -2.15
C HIS A 294 -9.58 3.11 -1.85
N ALA A 295 -9.35 1.82 -1.61
CA ALA A 295 -10.39 0.85 -1.28
C ALA A 295 -10.47 0.64 0.23
N GLU A 296 -11.68 0.50 0.75
CA GLU A 296 -11.90 0.14 2.15
C GLU A 296 -11.54 -1.35 2.35
N PRO A 297 -10.57 -1.67 3.23
CA PRO A 297 -10.15 -3.05 3.45
C PRO A 297 -11.14 -3.79 4.36
N VAL A 298 -11.60 -4.96 3.93
CA VAL A 298 -12.34 -5.90 4.78
C VAL A 298 -11.37 -6.96 5.27
N TRP A 299 -11.03 -6.94 6.55
CA TRP A 299 -10.01 -7.84 7.09
C TRP A 299 -10.50 -9.30 7.09
N PRO A 300 -9.80 -10.24 6.43
CA PRO A 300 -10.31 -11.60 6.22
C PRO A 300 -9.97 -12.58 7.35
N LEU A 301 -9.06 -12.23 8.26
CA LEU A 301 -8.57 -13.12 9.31
C LEU A 301 -9.22 -12.75 10.66
N PRO A 302 -9.49 -13.73 11.54
CA PRO A 302 -10.06 -13.45 12.87
C PRO A 302 -9.03 -12.88 13.85
N PHE A 303 -7.78 -12.65 13.41
CA PHE A 303 -6.70 -12.16 14.23
C PHE A 303 -5.84 -11.12 13.49
N ARG A 304 -5.11 -10.31 14.25
CA ARG A 304 -4.04 -9.43 13.76
C ARG A 304 -2.82 -9.55 14.67
N LEU A 305 -1.67 -9.12 14.14
CA LEU A 305 -0.46 -8.96 14.94
C LEU A 305 -0.44 -7.54 15.50
N SER A 306 -0.29 -7.41 16.82
CA SER A 306 -0.13 -6.13 17.51
C SER A 306 1.19 -6.10 18.26
N LEU A 307 1.99 -5.06 18.05
CA LEU A 307 3.18 -4.81 18.85
C LEU A 307 2.84 -4.18 20.20
N ASP A 308 1.62 -3.68 20.38
CA ASP A 308 1.21 -3.05 21.64
C ASP A 308 1.15 -4.06 22.80
N THR A 309 0.87 -5.34 22.51
CA THR A 309 0.86 -6.39 23.54
C THR A 309 2.22 -6.61 24.18
N TRP A 310 3.31 -6.29 23.45
CA TRP A 310 4.66 -6.30 24.02
C TRP A 310 4.80 -5.28 25.15
N LEU A 311 4.21 -4.09 24.99
CA LEU A 311 4.25 -3.04 26.01
C LEU A 311 3.28 -3.37 27.16
N ASP A 312 2.07 -3.76 26.82
CA ASP A 312 0.95 -3.86 27.76
C ASP A 312 0.97 -5.16 28.60
N VAL A 313 1.66 -6.22 28.13
CA VAL A 313 1.72 -7.52 28.82
C VAL A 313 3.19 -7.95 29.08
N PRO A 314 3.82 -7.49 30.18
CA PRO A 314 5.23 -7.79 30.48
C PRO A 314 5.54 -9.29 30.59
N ALA A 315 4.57 -10.08 31.07
CA ALA A 315 4.72 -11.52 31.29
C ALA A 315 5.05 -12.32 30.02
N THR A 316 4.68 -11.82 28.84
CA THR A 316 4.86 -12.52 27.57
C THR A 316 6.08 -12.08 26.77
N ARG A 317 6.81 -11.05 27.21
CA ARG A 317 7.96 -10.47 26.48
C ARG A 317 9.06 -11.50 26.20
N TRP A 318 9.36 -12.36 27.17
CA TRP A 318 10.42 -13.37 27.01
C TRP A 318 10.14 -14.35 25.86
N ARG A 319 8.87 -14.71 25.63
CA ARG A 319 8.47 -15.62 24.52
C ARG A 319 8.73 -14.97 23.17
N VAL A 320 8.40 -13.68 23.04
CA VAL A 320 8.63 -12.91 21.82
C VAL A 320 10.14 -12.77 21.55
N LEU A 321 10.96 -12.49 22.58
CA LEU A 321 12.42 -12.46 22.44
C LEU A 321 12.99 -13.80 22.03
N LEU A 322 12.68 -14.87 22.77
CA LEU A 322 13.17 -16.20 22.46
C LEU A 322 12.78 -16.64 21.05
N GLY A 323 11.52 -16.42 20.67
CA GLY A 323 11.01 -16.69 19.33
C GLY A 323 11.76 -15.92 18.24
N SER A 324 12.04 -14.63 18.46
CA SER A 324 12.82 -13.79 17.52
C SER A 324 14.26 -14.28 17.35
N GLN A 325 14.93 -14.71 18.42
CA GLN A 325 16.30 -15.23 18.37
C GLN A 325 16.36 -16.57 17.62
N LEU A 326 15.41 -17.47 17.88
CA LEU A 326 15.27 -18.73 17.14
C LEU A 326 14.99 -18.50 15.66
N ALA A 327 14.09 -17.57 15.32
CA ALA A 327 13.79 -17.21 13.95
C ALA A 327 15.00 -16.59 13.23
N MET A 328 15.75 -15.72 13.91
CA MET A 328 16.98 -15.12 13.39
C MET A 328 18.05 -16.19 13.13
N ALA A 329 18.29 -17.09 14.09
CA ALA A 329 19.23 -18.20 13.92
C ALA A 329 18.83 -19.11 12.74
N GLY A 330 17.53 -19.39 12.58
CA GLY A 330 16.99 -20.12 11.44
C GLY A 330 17.20 -19.38 10.11
N LEU A 331 17.01 -18.06 10.06
CA LEU A 331 17.26 -17.25 8.87
C LEU A 331 18.75 -17.23 8.48
N VAL A 332 19.64 -17.10 9.46
CA VAL A 332 21.10 -17.18 9.24
C VAL A 332 21.49 -18.55 8.69
N ALA A 333 20.94 -19.63 9.25
CA ALA A 333 21.16 -20.99 8.76
C ALA A 333 20.59 -21.19 7.33
N LEU A 334 19.46 -20.56 7.01
CA LEU A 334 18.86 -20.57 5.68
C LEU A 334 19.80 -19.90 4.66
N ILE A 335 20.38 -18.76 4.99
CA ILE A 335 21.37 -18.08 4.15
C ILE A 335 22.64 -18.92 4.01
N ALA A 336 23.15 -19.49 5.12
CA ALA A 336 24.32 -20.37 5.10
C ALA A 336 24.11 -21.62 4.22
N SER A 337 22.87 -22.14 4.13
CA SER A 337 22.51 -23.25 3.24
C SER A 337 22.79 -22.94 1.76
N LEU A 338 22.78 -21.66 1.36
CA LEU A 338 23.10 -21.25 -0.01
C LEU A 338 24.60 -21.43 -0.32
N VAL A 339 25.46 -21.33 0.69
CA VAL A 339 26.92 -21.46 0.56
C VAL A 339 27.35 -22.93 0.62
N VAL A 340 26.78 -23.72 1.55
CA VAL A 340 27.25 -25.09 1.83
C VAL A 340 26.63 -26.13 0.89
N ARG A 341 27.13 -26.22 -0.36
CA ARG A 341 26.62 -27.13 -1.42
C ARG A 341 26.50 -28.61 -1.00
N ARG A 342 27.40 -29.11 -0.15
CA ARG A 342 27.49 -30.55 0.22
C ARG A 342 26.51 -30.97 1.33
N ARG A 343 26.00 -30.04 2.15
CA ARG A 343 25.05 -30.31 3.25
C ARG A 343 23.77 -29.47 3.18
N ARG A 344 23.39 -29.01 1.97
CA ARG A 344 22.24 -28.09 1.80
C ARG A 344 20.95 -28.62 2.39
N ALA A 345 20.60 -29.88 2.12
CA ALA A 345 19.33 -30.47 2.55
C ALA A 345 19.16 -30.49 4.09
N PRO A 346 20.09 -31.07 4.89
CA PRO A 346 19.94 -31.06 6.34
C PRO A 346 20.04 -29.66 6.97
N VAL A 347 20.87 -28.77 6.41
CA VAL A 347 20.97 -27.38 6.90
C VAL A 347 19.69 -26.61 6.61
N LEU A 348 19.11 -26.78 5.42
CA LEU A 348 17.83 -26.17 5.03
C LEU A 348 16.69 -26.68 5.92
N ALA A 349 16.64 -27.99 6.17
CA ALA A 349 15.63 -28.57 7.06
C ALA A 349 15.74 -28.01 8.48
N GLY A 350 16.95 -27.99 9.06
CA GLY A 350 17.20 -27.41 10.38
C GLY A 350 16.86 -25.90 10.44
N ALA A 351 17.21 -25.14 9.40
CA ALA A 351 16.86 -23.73 9.27
C ALA A 351 15.35 -23.51 9.28
N LEU A 352 14.60 -24.26 8.47
CA LEU A 352 13.14 -24.18 8.41
C LEU A 352 12.50 -24.57 9.76
N THR A 353 13.00 -25.60 10.43
CA THR A 353 12.53 -26.00 11.76
C THR A 353 12.78 -24.90 12.80
N LEU A 354 13.95 -24.27 12.81
CA LEU A 354 14.25 -23.16 13.72
C LEU A 354 13.36 -21.95 13.48
N VAL A 355 13.09 -21.60 12.21
CA VAL A 355 12.15 -20.54 11.86
C VAL A 355 10.72 -20.89 12.33
N ALA A 356 10.28 -22.12 12.11
CA ALA A 356 8.96 -22.58 12.54
C ALA A 356 8.81 -22.58 14.07
N LEU A 357 9.83 -23.04 14.81
CA LEU A 357 9.88 -22.98 16.27
C LEU A 357 9.89 -21.54 16.78
N GLY A 358 10.72 -20.68 16.19
CA GLY A 358 10.78 -19.27 16.54
C GLY A 358 9.45 -18.56 16.34
N ALA A 359 8.78 -18.80 15.21
CA ALA A 359 7.44 -18.31 14.94
C ALA A 359 6.40 -18.87 15.94
N GLY A 360 6.43 -20.18 16.23
CA GLY A 360 5.52 -20.82 17.16
C GLY A 360 5.63 -20.34 18.60
N VAL A 361 6.84 -19.95 19.05
CA VAL A 361 7.05 -19.40 20.40
C VAL A 361 6.75 -17.90 20.43
N GLY A 362 7.22 -17.16 19.41
CA GLY A 362 7.23 -15.69 19.43
C GLY A 362 5.97 -15.01 18.90
N LEU A 363 5.20 -15.63 17.99
CA LEU A 363 3.99 -15.01 17.44
C LEU A 363 2.77 -15.06 18.36
N PRO A 364 2.44 -16.16 19.07
CA PRO A 364 1.18 -16.24 19.80
C PRO A 364 0.91 -15.07 20.77
N PRO A 365 1.89 -14.51 21.51
CA PRO A 365 1.63 -13.35 22.35
C PRO A 365 1.36 -12.04 21.61
N LEU A 366 1.68 -11.95 20.33
CA LEU A 366 1.43 -10.80 19.48
C LEU A 366 0.09 -10.92 18.74
N VAL A 367 -0.55 -12.09 18.80
CA VAL A 367 -1.84 -12.36 18.17
C VAL A 367 -2.94 -11.77 19.05
N VAL A 368 -3.68 -10.81 18.50
CA VAL A 368 -4.90 -10.28 19.10
C VAL A 368 -6.08 -10.50 18.16
N ASP A 369 -7.29 -10.58 18.72
CA ASP A 369 -8.50 -10.73 17.91
C ASP A 369 -8.64 -9.55 16.95
N ALA A 370 -9.09 -9.86 15.73
CA ALA A 370 -9.39 -8.87 14.72
C ALA A 370 -10.77 -9.13 14.13
N TYR A 371 -11.37 -8.06 13.63
CA TYR A 371 -12.72 -8.04 13.11
C TYR A 371 -12.73 -7.55 11.66
N PRO A 372 -13.79 -7.84 10.87
CA PRO A 372 -13.88 -7.39 9.49
C PRO A 372 -13.70 -5.87 9.32
N THR A 373 -14.12 -5.08 10.31
CA THR A 373 -14.00 -3.62 10.33
C THR A 373 -12.75 -3.10 11.03
N THR A 374 -11.81 -3.94 11.51
CA THR A 374 -10.61 -3.48 12.25
C THR A 374 -9.89 -2.31 11.58
N TYR A 375 -9.71 -2.37 10.25
CA TYR A 375 -9.04 -1.34 9.46
C TYR A 375 -9.99 -0.44 8.67
N LYS A 376 -11.28 -0.44 9.04
CA LYS A 376 -12.28 0.46 8.47
C LYS A 376 -11.92 1.91 8.78
N ARG A 377 -11.99 2.78 7.75
CA ARG A 377 -11.76 4.22 7.90
C ARG A 377 -12.99 4.85 8.57
N PRO A 378 -12.80 5.71 9.59
CA PRO A 378 -13.91 6.44 10.20
C PRO A 378 -14.66 7.27 9.17
N LEU A 379 -16.01 7.19 9.17
CA LEU A 379 -16.86 8.03 8.33
C LEU A 379 -16.85 9.49 8.82
N VAL A 380 -16.77 9.66 10.14
CA VAL A 380 -16.73 10.96 10.82
C VAL A 380 -15.31 11.23 11.29
N THR A 381 -14.78 12.40 10.94
CA THR A 381 -13.44 12.83 11.36
C THR A 381 -13.41 13.11 12.87
N TYR A 382 -12.21 13.06 13.46
CA TYR A 382 -12.04 13.33 14.90
C TYR A 382 -11.98 14.85 15.13
N HIS A 383 -13.10 15.45 15.54
CA HIS A 383 -13.24 16.90 15.84
C HIS A 383 -14.18 17.10 17.04
N ALA A 384 -14.11 18.23 17.78
CA ALA A 384 -14.86 18.29 19.04
C ALA A 384 -16.39 18.30 18.89
N GLY A 385 -16.95 18.85 17.80
CA GLY A 385 -18.39 18.69 17.52
C GLY A 385 -18.84 17.22 17.45
N SER A 386 -17.98 16.33 16.91
CA SER A 386 -18.21 14.88 16.92
C SER A 386 -18.05 14.29 18.32
N ILE A 387 -17.12 14.80 19.12
CA ILE A 387 -16.88 14.35 20.49
C ILE A 387 -18.06 14.74 21.38
N ALA A 388 -18.58 15.97 21.26
CA ALA A 388 -19.77 16.45 21.98
C ALA A 388 -21.03 15.67 21.60
N SER A 389 -21.24 15.42 20.31
CA SER A 389 -22.33 14.55 19.82
C SER A 389 -22.18 13.11 20.35
N GLY A 390 -20.94 12.62 20.40
CA GLY A 390 -20.58 11.31 20.93
C GLY A 390 -20.82 11.19 22.42
N MET A 391 -20.53 12.24 23.19
CA MET A 391 -20.77 12.33 24.63
C MET A 391 -22.25 12.22 24.97
N THR A 392 -23.11 12.89 24.20
CA THR A 392 -24.57 12.82 24.35
C THR A 392 -25.04 11.38 24.14
N THR A 393 -24.64 10.78 23.02
CA THR A 393 -24.99 9.39 22.67
C THR A 393 -24.44 8.40 23.73
N TYR A 394 -23.22 8.61 24.22
CA TYR A 394 -22.61 7.78 25.25
C TYR A 394 -23.37 7.84 26.58
N ARG A 395 -23.80 9.03 27.01
CA ARG A 395 -24.60 9.20 28.24
C ARG A 395 -25.93 8.47 28.17
N GLU A 396 -26.60 8.52 27.02
CA GLU A 396 -27.90 7.88 26.80
C GLU A 396 -27.81 6.35 26.75
N HIS A 397 -26.73 5.80 26.16
CA HIS A 397 -26.69 4.39 25.80
C HIS A 397 -25.60 3.55 26.48
N CYS A 398 -24.52 4.18 26.95
CA CYS A 398 -23.32 3.47 27.41
C CYS A 398 -22.99 3.71 28.89
N ALA A 399 -23.29 4.91 29.41
CA ALA A 399 -22.91 5.32 30.76
C ALA A 399 -23.53 4.46 31.88
N ALA A 400 -24.70 3.85 31.64
CA ALA A 400 -25.35 2.96 32.61
C ALA A 400 -24.51 1.72 32.98
N CYS A 401 -23.61 1.28 32.10
CA CYS A 401 -22.70 0.17 32.38
C CYS A 401 -21.24 0.63 32.52
N HIS A 402 -20.79 1.56 31.68
CA HIS A 402 -19.38 1.98 31.66
C HIS A 402 -19.06 3.18 32.57
N GLY A 403 -20.07 3.74 33.25
CA GLY A 403 -19.94 4.96 34.04
C GLY A 403 -19.86 6.21 33.17
N ALA A 404 -20.17 7.38 33.74
CA ALA A 404 -20.15 8.66 33.02
C ALA A 404 -18.75 9.04 32.52
N THR A 405 -17.71 8.56 33.20
CA THR A 405 -16.28 8.83 32.92
C THR A 405 -15.59 7.70 32.15
N GLY A 406 -16.25 6.55 31.94
CA GLY A 406 -15.69 5.39 31.25
C GLY A 406 -14.85 4.44 32.11
N THR A 407 -14.86 4.63 33.44
CA THR A 407 -14.12 3.82 34.44
C THR A 407 -14.64 2.39 34.59
N GLY A 408 -15.94 2.17 34.36
CA GLY A 408 -16.58 0.86 34.51
C GLY A 408 -16.98 0.48 35.95
N ASP A 409 -17.31 1.46 36.79
CA ASP A 409 -17.54 1.21 38.22
C ASP A 409 -18.76 0.30 38.48
N GLY A 410 -18.54 -0.78 39.24
CA GLY A 410 -19.61 -1.69 39.75
C GLY A 410 -19.72 -3.08 39.10
N ARG A 411 -18.95 -3.39 38.05
CA ARG A 411 -18.88 -4.74 37.43
C ARG A 411 -17.44 -4.95 36.88
N PRO A 412 -16.94 -6.17 36.63
CA PRO A 412 -15.63 -6.36 35.98
C PRO A 412 -15.70 -5.98 34.49
N LEU A 413 -15.95 -4.70 34.21
CA LEU A 413 -16.00 -4.10 32.88
C LEU A 413 -14.64 -3.45 32.58
N PRO A 414 -14.22 -3.41 31.31
CA PRO A 414 -12.96 -2.78 30.94
C PRO A 414 -13.03 -1.26 31.14
N ASP A 415 -12.01 -0.69 31.81
CA ASP A 415 -11.79 0.77 31.84
C ASP A 415 -11.53 1.25 30.41
N LEU A 416 -12.46 2.03 29.88
CA LEU A 416 -12.43 2.54 28.50
C LEU A 416 -11.33 3.58 28.30
N ARG A 417 -10.84 4.16 29.40
CA ARG A 417 -9.75 5.13 29.38
C ARG A 417 -8.38 4.47 29.34
N SER A 418 -8.30 3.20 29.71
CA SER A 418 -7.03 2.47 29.75
C SER A 418 -6.39 2.42 28.36
N ALA A 419 -5.06 2.55 28.33
CA ALA A 419 -4.26 2.49 27.11
C ALA A 419 -4.60 1.29 26.17
N PRO A 420 -4.76 0.05 26.68
CA PRO A 420 -5.12 -1.09 25.82
C PRO A 420 -6.49 -0.96 25.14
N THR A 421 -7.40 -0.16 25.70
CA THR A 421 -8.74 0.08 25.14
C THR A 421 -8.76 1.31 24.23
N SER A 422 -8.12 2.40 24.65
CA SER A 422 -8.08 3.68 23.90
C SER A 422 -7.19 3.63 22.65
N ARG A 423 -6.16 2.78 22.64
CA ARG A 423 -5.26 2.55 21.49
C ARG A 423 -5.78 1.55 20.47
N ARG A 424 -6.93 0.91 20.70
CA ARG A 424 -7.54 0.01 19.69
C ARG A 424 -7.81 0.75 18.39
N HIS A 425 -7.80 0.04 17.27
CA HIS A 425 -8.20 0.66 16.01
C HIS A 425 -9.66 1.11 16.10
N ALA A 426 -9.98 2.29 15.58
CA ALA A 426 -11.34 2.85 15.65
C ALA A 426 -12.39 1.88 15.05
N GLY A 427 -12.01 1.13 14.01
CA GLY A 427 -12.84 0.12 13.39
C GLY A 427 -13.07 -1.15 14.23
N GLU A 428 -12.20 -1.45 15.20
CA GLU A 428 -12.42 -2.51 16.21
C GLU A 428 -13.45 -2.07 17.23
N ILE A 429 -13.36 -0.83 17.72
CA ILE A 429 -14.35 -0.24 18.63
C ILE A 429 -15.70 -0.18 17.92
N TYR A 430 -15.73 0.20 16.63
CA TYR A 430 -16.93 0.16 15.80
C TYR A 430 -17.56 -1.24 15.75
N TRP A 431 -16.77 -2.30 15.56
CA TRP A 431 -17.29 -3.66 15.54
C TRP A 431 -17.96 -4.03 16.86
N LEU A 432 -17.26 -3.76 17.97
CA LEU A 432 -17.69 -4.10 19.32
C LEU A 432 -18.94 -3.32 19.75
N VAL A 433 -19.02 -2.02 19.45
CA VAL A 433 -20.21 -1.22 19.73
C VAL A 433 -21.39 -1.68 18.89
N ARG A 434 -21.19 -1.90 17.59
CA ARG A 434 -22.28 -2.29 16.68
C ARG A 434 -22.88 -3.65 17.04
N HIS A 435 -22.04 -4.67 17.23
CA HIS A 435 -22.50 -6.05 17.45
C HIS A 435 -22.62 -6.44 18.93
N GLY A 436 -22.08 -5.63 19.84
CA GLY A 436 -21.99 -5.98 21.25
C GLY A 436 -21.06 -7.17 21.52
N THR A 437 -20.99 -7.57 22.78
CA THR A 437 -20.35 -8.81 23.24
C THR A 437 -21.28 -9.53 24.21
N PRO A 438 -22.32 -10.22 23.71
CA PRO A 438 -23.36 -10.80 24.57
C PRO A 438 -22.83 -11.74 25.66
N GLY A 439 -21.76 -12.49 25.35
CA GLY A 439 -21.08 -13.37 26.32
C GLY A 439 -20.42 -12.64 27.49
N HIS A 440 -20.19 -11.32 27.36
CA HIS A 440 -19.64 -10.44 28.40
C HIS A 440 -20.69 -9.39 28.87
N GLY A 441 -21.95 -9.52 28.44
CA GLY A 441 -23.05 -8.67 28.88
C GLY A 441 -23.23 -7.35 28.12
N MET A 442 -22.44 -7.04 27.09
CA MET A 442 -22.61 -5.83 26.28
C MET A 442 -23.63 -6.10 25.15
N PRO A 443 -24.76 -5.36 25.08
CA PRO A 443 -25.75 -5.53 24.01
C PRO A 443 -25.26 -4.98 22.67
N ALA A 444 -25.90 -5.41 21.58
CA ALA A 444 -25.67 -4.87 20.23
C ALA A 444 -26.39 -3.53 20.05
N PHE A 445 -25.75 -2.56 19.39
CA PHE A 445 -26.31 -1.24 19.12
C PHE A 445 -26.61 -0.99 17.62
N GLU A 446 -26.44 -2.00 16.77
CA GLU A 446 -26.68 -1.89 15.32
C GLU A 446 -28.05 -1.31 14.94
N SER A 447 -29.12 -1.71 15.64
CA SER A 447 -30.48 -1.22 15.38
C SER A 447 -30.85 0.04 16.17
N ARG A 448 -29.99 0.48 17.11
CA ARG A 448 -30.27 1.60 18.02
C ARG A 448 -29.53 2.87 17.64
N LEU A 449 -28.36 2.74 16.99
CA LEU A 449 -27.52 3.85 16.59
C LEU A 449 -27.34 3.85 15.07
N SER A 450 -27.42 5.03 14.46
CA SER A 450 -26.97 5.23 13.08
C SER A 450 -25.46 5.03 12.95
N GLU A 451 -24.96 4.80 11.74
CA GLU A 451 -23.51 4.66 11.49
C GLU A 451 -22.72 5.90 11.93
N ALA A 452 -23.26 7.11 11.71
CA ALA A 452 -22.64 8.35 12.16
C ALA A 452 -22.56 8.43 13.70
N GLN A 453 -23.63 8.06 14.41
CA GLN A 453 -23.65 8.03 15.88
C GLN A 453 -22.63 7.03 16.45
N HIS A 454 -22.43 5.88 15.82
CA HIS A 454 -21.36 4.95 16.21
C HIS A 454 -19.99 5.66 16.17
N TRP A 455 -19.68 6.36 15.07
CA TRP A 455 -18.41 7.08 14.95
C TRP A 455 -18.26 8.24 15.93
N HIS A 456 -19.34 8.97 16.22
CA HIS A 456 -19.34 10.01 17.24
C HIS A 456 -18.97 9.45 18.63
N VAL A 457 -19.63 8.37 19.07
CA VAL A 457 -19.32 7.71 20.35
C VAL A 457 -17.88 7.20 20.39
N ILE A 458 -17.39 6.61 19.31
CA ILE A 458 -16.00 6.13 19.23
C ILE A 458 -15.00 7.28 19.41
N ASN A 459 -15.25 8.44 18.78
CA ASN A 459 -14.41 9.62 18.95
C ASN A 459 -14.44 10.11 20.41
N PHE A 460 -15.60 10.08 21.08
CA PHE A 460 -15.70 10.39 22.51
C PHE A 460 -14.92 9.39 23.39
N ILE A 461 -15.04 8.08 23.16
CA ILE A 461 -14.28 7.04 23.89
C ILE A 461 -12.77 7.26 23.75
N ARG A 462 -12.31 7.59 22.52
CA ARG A 462 -10.90 7.90 22.28
C ARG A 462 -10.45 9.18 23.00
N ALA A 463 -11.32 10.18 23.09
CA ALA A 463 -11.05 11.40 23.84
C ALA A 463 -10.93 11.14 25.35
N LEU A 464 -11.75 10.24 25.92
CA LEU A 464 -11.65 9.82 27.33
C LEU A 464 -10.28 9.21 27.64
N GLY A 465 -9.78 8.34 26.76
CA GLY A 465 -8.45 7.75 26.89
C GLY A 465 -7.31 8.76 26.75
N ALA A 466 -7.39 9.66 25.77
CA ALA A 466 -6.41 10.73 25.60
C ALA A 466 -6.34 11.64 26.84
N ALA A 467 -7.49 12.05 27.37
CA ALA A 467 -7.56 12.86 28.59
C ALA A 467 -6.99 12.11 29.82
N ALA A 468 -7.20 10.79 29.91
CA ALA A 468 -6.62 9.97 30.97
C ALA A 468 -5.12 9.73 30.84
N ASP A 469 -4.56 9.71 29.62
CA ASP A 469 -3.10 9.61 29.43
C ASP A 469 -2.37 10.88 29.92
N TYR A 470 -3.03 12.06 29.85
CA TYR A 470 -2.52 13.31 30.43
C TYR A 470 -2.78 13.38 31.95
N ARG A 471 -3.99 13.02 32.41
CA ARG A 471 -4.34 12.98 33.83
C ARG A 471 -3.51 11.91 34.57
N GLY A 472 -2.80 12.32 35.62
CA GLY A 472 -1.93 11.48 36.44
C GLY A 472 -0.45 11.54 36.05
N ARG A 473 -0.11 12.12 34.89
CA ARG A 473 1.28 12.21 34.40
C ARG A 473 1.80 13.64 34.30
N ARG A 474 1.03 14.55 33.70
CA ARG A 474 1.41 15.95 33.47
C ARG A 474 0.33 16.90 33.96
N MET A 475 0.75 18.08 34.41
CA MET A 475 -0.15 19.22 34.60
C MET A 475 -0.43 19.83 33.23
N VAL A 476 -1.61 20.41 33.04
CA VAL A 476 -2.00 21.03 31.77
C VAL A 476 -2.15 22.53 31.97
N LEU A 477 -1.44 23.33 31.17
CA LEU A 477 -1.68 24.77 31.05
C LEU A 477 -2.57 25.01 29.82
N LEU A 478 -3.87 25.20 30.05
CA LEU A 478 -4.82 25.52 29.00
C LEU A 478 -4.79 27.03 28.72
N VAL A 479 -4.46 27.39 27.49
CA VAL A 479 -4.27 28.79 27.07
C VAL A 479 -5.35 29.17 26.07
N LEU A 480 -6.32 29.97 26.50
CA LEU A 480 -7.32 30.57 25.62
C LEU A 480 -6.75 31.88 25.07
N TYR A 481 -6.64 32.01 23.75
CA TYR A 481 -5.98 33.18 23.15
C TYR A 481 -6.76 33.80 21.99
N THR A 482 -6.57 35.11 21.81
CA THR A 482 -7.12 35.91 20.72
C THR A 482 -6.00 36.75 20.14
N LEU A 483 -5.83 36.72 18.81
CA LEU A 483 -4.85 37.55 18.12
C LEU A 483 -5.51 38.85 17.62
N PRO A 484 -4.77 39.97 17.62
CA PRO A 484 -3.33 40.11 17.93
C PRO A 484 -2.98 40.22 19.43
N GLU A 485 -3.96 40.35 20.31
CA GLU A 485 -3.80 40.73 21.73
C GLU A 485 -2.90 39.76 22.51
N SER A 486 -3.00 38.46 22.22
CA SER A 486 -2.25 37.40 22.88
C SER A 486 -0.85 37.13 22.32
N ARG A 487 -0.43 37.82 21.25
CA ARG A 487 0.79 37.47 20.49
C ARG A 487 2.05 37.49 21.35
N ALA A 488 2.19 38.51 22.20
CA ALA A 488 3.36 38.65 23.08
C ALA A 488 3.48 37.47 24.04
N ARG A 489 2.36 37.05 24.64
CA ARG A 489 2.32 35.94 25.59
C ARG A 489 2.55 34.58 24.93
N MET A 490 1.95 34.34 23.77
CA MET A 490 2.18 33.11 22.99
C MET A 490 3.66 32.94 22.59
N THR A 491 4.33 34.05 22.26
CA THR A 491 5.77 34.08 21.93
C THR A 491 6.65 33.75 23.15
N GLU A 492 6.22 34.17 24.34
CA GLU A 492 6.90 33.87 25.61
C GLU A 492 6.76 32.38 25.97
N LEU A 493 5.53 31.84 25.89
CA LEU A 493 5.27 30.42 26.14
C LEU A 493 6.05 29.52 25.16
N ALA A 494 6.15 29.92 23.89
CA ALA A 494 6.89 29.15 22.88
C ALA A 494 8.40 29.14 23.16
N ARG A 495 8.97 30.23 23.67
CA ARG A 495 10.38 30.27 24.11
C ARG A 495 10.65 29.40 25.33
N ASN A 496 9.68 29.29 26.23
CA ASN A 496 9.83 28.59 27.51
C ASN A 496 9.25 27.16 27.49
N TYR A 497 8.74 26.69 26.36
CA TYR A 497 8.02 25.43 26.26
C TYR A 497 8.85 24.21 26.70
N ASP A 498 10.11 24.14 26.28
CA ASP A 498 10.98 23.02 26.66
C ASP A 498 11.17 22.94 28.19
N MET A 499 11.35 24.10 28.84
CA MET A 499 11.43 24.17 30.30
C MET A 499 10.12 23.73 30.95
N LEU A 500 8.97 24.22 30.47
CA LEU A 500 7.64 23.85 30.97
C LEU A 500 7.37 22.35 30.84
N SER A 501 7.73 21.75 29.71
CA SER A 501 7.63 20.31 29.47
C SER A 501 8.53 19.51 30.43
N VAL A 502 9.74 19.97 30.72
CA VAL A 502 10.67 19.31 31.67
C VAL A 502 10.12 19.31 33.10
N ILE A 503 9.49 20.41 33.54
CA ILE A 503 8.86 20.49 34.87
C ILE A 503 7.48 19.80 34.93
N GLY A 504 7.07 19.14 33.85
CA GLY A 504 5.88 18.30 33.79
C GLY A 504 4.58 19.04 33.46
N VAL A 505 4.67 20.20 32.78
CA VAL A 505 3.53 20.99 32.31
C VAL A 505 3.41 20.87 30.79
N GLU A 506 2.24 20.42 30.33
CA GLU A 506 1.86 20.42 28.92
C GLU A 506 1.08 21.70 28.60
N VAL A 507 1.53 22.49 27.62
CA VAL A 507 0.79 23.67 27.17
C VAL A 507 -0.19 23.26 26.08
N ILE A 508 -1.46 23.63 26.21
CA ILE A 508 -2.49 23.40 25.19
C ILE A 508 -3.12 24.74 24.83
N ALA A 509 -2.91 25.20 23.60
CA ALA A 509 -3.40 26.50 23.16
C ALA A 509 -4.70 26.37 22.37
N VAL A 510 -5.68 27.22 22.65
CA VAL A 510 -7.01 27.19 22.03
C VAL A 510 -7.37 28.60 21.55
N PRO A 511 -7.54 28.82 20.24
CA PRO A 511 -7.93 30.11 19.72
C PRO A 511 -9.40 30.38 20.04
N THR A 512 -9.70 31.56 20.57
CA THR A 512 -11.09 31.92 20.92
C THR A 512 -11.91 32.45 19.76
N ARG A 513 -11.25 32.74 18.63
CA ARG A 513 -11.85 33.06 17.34
C ARG A 513 -11.52 31.95 16.34
N PHE A 514 -12.40 31.72 15.38
CA PHE A 514 -12.15 30.77 14.30
C PHE A 514 -10.95 31.26 13.44
N SER A 515 -10.02 30.34 13.13
CA SER A 515 -8.87 30.58 12.25
C SER A 515 -8.68 29.37 11.34
N SER A 516 -8.41 29.62 10.05
CA SER A 516 -8.12 28.58 9.05
C SER A 516 -6.65 28.18 9.02
N GLU A 517 -5.73 29.03 9.49
CA GLU A 517 -4.28 28.75 9.57
C GLU A 517 -3.65 29.22 10.92
N PRO A 518 -4.09 28.64 12.04
CA PRO A 518 -3.82 29.15 13.39
C PRO A 518 -2.33 29.13 13.76
N ILE A 519 -1.56 28.17 13.25
CA ILE A 519 -0.12 28.07 13.47
C ILE A 519 0.64 29.11 12.62
N ALA A 520 0.18 29.39 11.40
CA ALA A 520 0.79 30.42 10.55
C ALA A 520 0.56 31.82 11.13
N GLU A 521 -0.62 32.06 11.72
CA GLU A 521 -0.98 33.34 12.36
C GLU A 521 -0.15 33.65 13.61
N LEU A 522 0.33 32.63 14.34
CA LEU A 522 1.18 32.79 15.53
C LEU A 522 2.61 33.25 15.18
N GLY A 523 3.06 33.07 13.94
CA GLY A 523 4.35 33.52 13.43
C GLY A 523 5.43 32.42 13.43
N ALA A 524 6.49 32.63 12.64
CA ALA A 524 7.51 31.61 12.37
C ALA A 524 8.64 31.51 13.41
N SER A 525 8.80 32.52 14.27
CA SER A 525 9.90 32.60 15.25
C SER A 525 9.42 33.23 16.56
N PRO A 526 9.55 32.55 17.72
CA PRO A 526 10.01 31.16 17.91
C PRO A 526 9.00 30.14 17.35
N PRO A 527 9.43 28.91 16.99
CA PRO A 527 8.51 27.87 16.57
C PRO A 527 7.58 27.48 17.72
N VAL A 528 6.28 27.42 17.44
CA VAL A 528 5.28 26.92 18.38
C VAL A 528 5.30 25.40 18.37
N LEU A 529 5.81 24.79 19.44
CA LEU A 529 5.99 23.33 19.56
C LEU A 529 4.91 22.65 20.41
N PHE A 530 4.05 23.42 21.06
CA PHE A 530 2.92 22.90 21.82
C PHE A 530 1.66 22.72 20.94
N PRO A 531 0.76 21.79 21.29
CA PRO A 531 -0.50 21.59 20.58
C PRO A 531 -1.39 22.84 20.55
N VAL A 532 -1.90 23.17 19.35
CA VAL A 532 -2.94 24.19 19.14
C VAL A 532 -4.23 23.49 18.72
N VAL A 533 -5.27 23.57 19.55
CA VAL A 533 -6.56 22.88 19.36
C VAL A 533 -7.52 23.81 18.65
N THR A 534 -7.86 23.49 17.41
CA THR A 534 -8.66 24.36 16.55
C THR A 534 -10.02 23.77 16.22
N ASP A 535 -10.11 22.45 16.22
CA ASP A 535 -11.36 21.72 16.02
C ASP A 535 -12.15 21.60 17.32
N GLY A 536 -13.26 22.35 17.40
CA GLY A 536 -14.15 22.45 18.55
C GLY A 536 -13.59 23.25 19.72
N ASN A 537 -12.76 24.23 19.37
CA ASN A 537 -12.37 25.33 20.23
C ASN A 537 -13.59 26.07 20.85
N THR A 538 -14.72 26.16 20.14
CA THR A 538 -15.95 26.81 20.62
C THR A 538 -16.43 26.25 21.95
N ASP A 539 -16.49 24.92 22.09
CA ASP A 539 -17.05 24.26 23.26
C ASP A 539 -16.09 24.36 24.46
N ILE A 540 -14.79 24.24 24.20
CA ILE A 540 -13.73 24.45 25.20
C ILE A 540 -13.80 25.90 25.69
N VAL A 541 -13.85 26.84 24.76
CA VAL A 541 -13.91 28.27 25.04
C VAL A 541 -15.19 28.61 25.80
N GLU A 542 -16.34 28.06 25.43
CA GLU A 542 -17.62 28.25 26.14
C GLU A 542 -17.55 27.72 27.58
N THR A 543 -17.00 26.52 27.76
CA THR A 543 -16.84 25.89 29.08
C THR A 543 -15.91 26.69 29.99
N TYR A 544 -14.75 27.10 29.49
CA TYR A 544 -13.71 27.70 30.32
C TYR A 544 -13.79 29.24 30.40
N ARG A 545 -14.50 29.92 29.48
CA ARG A 545 -14.76 31.37 29.59
C ARG A 545 -15.62 31.73 30.79
N MET A 546 -16.42 30.80 31.31
CA MET A 546 -17.16 31.01 32.57
C MET A 546 -16.22 31.33 33.74
N PHE A 547 -15.02 30.72 33.73
CA PHE A 547 -13.99 30.91 34.76
C PHE A 547 -12.99 32.02 34.41
N ALA A 548 -12.84 32.33 33.12
CA ALA A 548 -11.83 33.27 32.63
C ALA A 548 -12.31 34.06 31.39
N SER A 549 -12.93 35.22 31.61
CA SER A 549 -13.30 36.16 30.55
C SER A 549 -12.12 37.04 30.14
N GLY A 550 -11.90 37.20 28.84
CA GLY A 550 -10.87 38.10 28.30
C GLY A 550 -10.37 37.66 26.92
N PRO A 551 -9.55 38.49 26.26
CA PRO A 551 -8.88 38.13 25.00
C PRO A 551 -7.81 37.05 25.21
N HIS A 552 -7.26 36.94 26.43
CA HIS A 552 -6.31 35.92 26.84
C HIS A 552 -6.66 35.38 28.23
N ALA A 553 -6.53 34.06 28.41
CA ALA A 553 -6.66 33.42 29.70
C ALA A 553 -5.81 32.16 29.79
N GLU A 554 -5.20 31.93 30.96
CA GLU A 554 -4.41 30.72 31.24
C GLU A 554 -5.01 29.99 32.44
N LEU A 555 -5.27 28.70 32.30
CA LEU A 555 -5.78 27.84 33.37
C LEU A 555 -4.77 26.73 33.63
N LEU A 556 -4.21 26.69 34.84
CA LEU A 556 -3.35 25.60 35.28
C LEU A 556 -4.21 24.50 35.89
N ILE A 557 -4.19 23.35 35.25
CA ILE A 557 -4.93 22.15 35.63
C ILE A 557 -3.93 21.13 36.16
N ASP A 558 -4.15 20.60 37.36
CA ASP A 558 -3.26 19.60 37.93
C ASP A 558 -3.40 18.23 37.27
N ARG A 559 -2.56 17.28 37.71
CA ARG A 559 -2.57 15.90 37.19
C ARG A 559 -3.92 15.21 37.44
N GLN A 560 -4.69 15.63 38.43
CA GLN A 560 -5.99 15.04 38.77
C GLN A 560 -7.14 15.69 37.98
N GLY A 561 -6.87 16.80 37.28
CA GLY A 561 -7.84 17.51 36.45
C GLY A 561 -8.49 18.70 37.17
N TYR A 562 -8.01 19.12 38.33
CA TYR A 562 -8.52 20.29 39.05
C TYR A 562 -7.86 21.57 38.55
N ILE A 563 -8.66 22.63 38.43
CA ILE A 563 -8.14 23.98 38.14
C ILE A 563 -7.48 24.50 39.43
N ARG A 564 -6.17 24.76 39.36
CA ARG A 564 -5.34 25.21 40.50
C ARG A 564 -5.00 26.68 40.44
N ALA A 565 -5.01 27.26 39.25
CA ALA A 565 -4.83 28.68 39.05
C ALA A 565 -5.54 29.11 37.76
N ILE A 566 -6.03 30.34 37.76
CA ILE A 566 -6.64 31.01 36.61
C ILE A 566 -5.99 32.39 36.52
N TRP A 567 -5.43 32.71 35.35
CA TRP A 567 -4.90 34.03 35.05
C TRP A 567 -5.71 34.66 33.91
N ARG A 568 -6.06 35.94 34.09
CA ARG A 568 -6.96 36.70 33.23
C ARG A 568 -6.32 38.03 32.90
N ASP A 569 -6.64 38.55 31.72
CA ASP A 569 -6.18 39.85 31.25
C ASP A 569 -7.14 40.98 31.69
N ASP A 570 -7.36 41.11 33.00
CA ASP A 570 -8.31 42.07 33.62
C ASP A 570 -7.64 43.08 34.57
N GLY A 571 -6.32 43.30 34.41
CA GLY A 571 -5.53 44.30 35.15
C GLY A 571 -4.55 43.72 36.17
N GLY A 572 -4.58 42.41 36.42
CA GLY A 572 -3.62 41.71 37.30
C GLY A 572 -2.32 41.25 36.63
N GLY A 573 -2.22 41.35 35.30
CA GLY A 573 -1.07 40.89 34.52
C GLY A 573 -0.96 39.36 34.40
N MET A 574 -0.35 38.89 33.30
CA MET A 574 -0.06 37.46 33.12
C MET A 574 1.09 37.01 34.02
N PRO A 575 1.09 35.74 34.49
CA PRO A 575 2.14 35.29 35.40
C PRO A 575 3.47 35.23 34.66
N GLU A 576 4.51 35.83 35.24
CA GLU A 576 5.88 35.63 34.75
C GLU A 576 6.22 34.13 34.76
N ALA A 577 7.06 33.68 33.81
CA ALA A 577 7.49 32.29 33.73
C ALA A 577 8.03 31.75 35.07
N ALA A 578 8.73 32.59 35.85
CA ALA A 578 9.21 32.24 37.18
C ALA A 578 8.08 32.02 38.22
N ALA A 579 7.00 32.77 38.13
CA ALA A 579 5.83 32.61 39.00
C ALA A 579 5.05 31.33 38.66
N LEU A 580 4.90 31.03 37.36
CA LEU A 580 4.32 29.78 36.89
C LEU A 580 5.16 28.56 37.36
N SER A 581 6.49 28.61 37.21
CA SER A 581 7.37 27.54 37.69
C SER A 581 7.28 27.32 39.20
N ARG A 582 7.23 28.38 40.02
CA ARG A 582 7.04 28.26 41.48
C ARG A 582 5.71 27.63 41.84
N GLN A 583 4.64 27.96 41.11
CA GLN A 583 3.32 27.36 41.34
C GLN A 583 3.34 25.87 41.00
N VAL A 584 4.00 25.49 39.90
CA VAL A 584 4.17 24.10 39.45
C VAL A 584 5.00 23.29 40.44
N GLU A 585 6.08 23.87 40.97
CA GLU A 585 6.94 23.26 41.99
C GLU A 585 6.15 23.02 43.28
N LYS A 586 5.38 24.02 43.74
CA LYS A 586 4.47 23.87 44.89
C LYS A 586 3.44 22.75 44.68
N LEU A 587 2.85 22.65 43.48
CA LEU A 587 1.91 21.57 43.13
C LEU A 587 2.60 20.20 43.05
N ASN A 588 3.90 20.14 42.74
CA ASN A 588 4.68 18.91 42.76
C ASN A 588 5.00 18.45 44.20
N GLU A 589 5.15 19.38 45.14
CA GLU A 589 5.40 19.10 46.57
C GLU A 589 4.13 18.72 47.34
N GLU A 590 2.96 19.09 46.83
CA GLU A 590 1.68 18.64 47.38
C GLU A 590 1.56 17.12 47.26
N LYS A 591 1.51 16.43 48.41
CA LYS A 591 1.08 15.03 48.45
C LYS A 591 -0.31 14.98 47.82
N SER A 592 -0.42 14.28 46.69
CA SER A 592 -1.71 14.13 46.00
C SER A 592 -2.74 13.63 47.01
N PRO A 593 -3.77 14.41 47.36
CA PRO A 593 -4.86 13.87 48.15
C PRO A 593 -5.46 12.71 47.34
N PRO A 594 -5.96 11.65 48.01
CA PRO A 594 -6.77 10.66 47.30
C PRO A 594 -7.87 11.41 46.52
N PRO A 595 -8.26 10.94 45.32
CA PRO A 595 -9.44 11.49 44.68
C PRO A 595 -10.59 11.49 45.70
N PHE A 596 -11.42 12.54 45.70
CA PHE A 596 -12.61 12.53 46.54
C PHE A 596 -13.34 11.19 46.36
N PRO A 597 -13.90 10.59 47.41
CA PRO A 597 -14.89 9.54 47.24
C PRO A 597 -15.93 10.05 46.24
N ASP A 598 -16.25 9.23 45.24
CA ASP A 598 -17.22 9.54 44.19
C ASP A 598 -18.59 9.84 44.82
N ASP A 599 -18.84 11.09 45.21
CA ASP A 599 -20.15 11.65 45.50
C ASP A 599 -20.00 13.13 45.88
N HIS A 600 -20.01 14.02 44.88
CA HIS A 600 -20.61 15.34 45.06
C HIS A 600 -21.33 15.74 43.77
N VAL A 601 -22.61 15.34 43.74
CA VAL A 601 -23.67 15.99 42.99
C VAL A 601 -23.71 17.46 43.37
N HIS A 602 -23.59 18.34 42.38
CA HIS A 602 -24.31 19.61 42.34
C HIS A 602 -25.00 19.75 41.00
#